data_AF-A0A081NTK8-F1
#
_entry.id   AF-A0A081NTK8-F1
#
_cell.length_a   1.000
_cell.length_b   1.000
_cell.length_c   1.000
_cell.angle_alpha   90.00
_cell.angle_beta   90.00
_cell.angle_gamma   90.00
#
_symmetry.space_group_name_H-M   'P 1'
#
loop_
_entity.id
_entity.type
_entity.pdbx_description
1 polymer ?
#
loop_
_entity_poly.entity_id
_entity_poly.type
_entity_poly.pdbx_seq_one_letter_code
_entity_poly.pdbx_strand_id
1 'polypeptide(L)'
;MNNLNRHIWIEAEQWAISEWNEQDCNSDVIVVFQDRSKWISSFFTYKNIQTLREKNMSTGECMNGAYYWSSDMVLIDFISRKRVEEVIEYLLKEDKFVNVFTRYPDVNAADDYLYPISFFDS
;
A
#
# COMPACT_ATOMS: atom_id res chain seq x y z
N MET A 1 8.76 -14.80 6.99
CA MET A 1 8.12 -14.08 5.87
C MET A 1 9.04 -13.91 4.67
N ASN A 2 10.32 -13.56 4.85
CA ASN A 2 11.26 -13.26 3.75
C ASN A 2 11.41 -14.32 2.65
N ASN A 3 11.07 -15.59 2.92
CA ASN A 3 11.16 -16.68 1.94
C ASN A 3 9.80 -17.15 1.40
N LEU A 4 8.69 -16.56 1.85
CA LEU A 4 7.36 -16.90 1.37
C LEU A 4 7.09 -16.16 0.06
N ASN A 5 6.48 -16.86 -0.90
CA ASN A 5 5.94 -16.16 -2.06
C ASN A 5 4.84 -15.19 -1.60
N ARG A 6 4.60 -14.14 -2.37
CA ARG A 6 3.64 -13.10 -2.02
C ARG A 6 2.85 -12.63 -3.24
N HIS A 7 1.60 -12.29 -2.99
CA HIS A 7 0.74 -11.59 -3.93
C HIS A 7 0.61 -10.13 -3.49
N ILE A 8 0.85 -9.20 -4.39
CA ILE A 8 0.77 -7.75 -4.14
C ILE A 8 -0.35 -7.18 -5.00
N TRP A 9 -1.35 -6.64 -4.32
CA TRP A 9 -2.43 -5.87 -4.91
C TRP A 9 -2.22 -4.39 -4.61
N ILE A 10 -2.33 -3.55 -5.64
CA ILE A 10 -2.17 -2.10 -5.56
C ILE A 10 -3.47 -1.50 -6.07
N GLU A 11 -4.12 -0.69 -5.23
CA GLU A 11 -5.41 -0.07 -5.53
C GLU A 11 -5.37 0.79 -6.80
N ALA A 12 -4.32 1.62 -6.95
CA ALA A 12 -4.17 2.49 -8.10
C ALA A 12 -4.10 1.76 -9.45
N GLU A 13 -3.67 0.49 -9.48
CA GLU A 13 -3.69 -0.33 -10.70
C GLU A 13 -5.10 -0.73 -11.14
N GLN A 14 -6.11 -0.58 -10.25
CA GLN A 14 -7.51 -0.89 -10.54
C GLN A 14 -8.27 0.31 -11.12
N TRP A 15 -7.69 1.50 -11.05
CA TRP A 15 -8.29 2.71 -11.59
C TRP A 15 -8.01 2.86 -13.08
N ALA A 16 -8.77 3.69 -13.78
CA ALA A 16 -8.48 3.95 -15.19
C ALA A 16 -7.13 4.69 -15.33
N ILE A 17 -6.43 4.47 -16.46
CA ILE A 17 -5.08 5.00 -16.72
C ILE A 17 -4.99 6.54 -16.52
N SER A 18 -6.08 7.27 -16.73
CA SER A 18 -6.14 8.72 -16.58
C SER A 18 -6.57 9.20 -15.19
N GLU A 19 -6.92 8.31 -14.27
CA GLU A 19 -7.48 8.65 -12.96
C GLU A 19 -6.40 8.82 -11.87
N TRP A 20 -5.14 8.53 -12.19
CA TRP A 20 -4.04 8.75 -11.24
C TRP A 20 -2.75 9.19 -11.89
N ASN A 21 -1.90 9.76 -11.05
CA ASN A 21 -0.58 10.24 -11.40
C ASN A 21 0.42 9.56 -10.47
N GLU A 22 1.32 8.74 -11.00
CA GLU A 22 2.35 8.04 -10.23
C GLU A 22 3.15 8.97 -9.29
N GLN A 23 3.30 10.25 -9.63
CA GLN A 23 4.01 11.24 -8.83
C GLN A 23 3.12 11.92 -7.78
N ASP A 24 1.81 11.99 -7.97
CA ASP A 24 0.85 12.67 -7.09
C ASP A 24 -0.37 11.78 -6.86
N CYS A 25 -0.17 10.74 -6.06
CA CYS A 25 -1.17 9.72 -5.80
C CYS A 25 -1.02 9.17 -4.38
N ASN A 26 -2.12 8.65 -3.87
CA ASN A 26 -2.14 7.73 -2.75
C ASN A 26 -2.79 6.41 -3.21
N SER A 27 -2.37 5.29 -2.65
CA SER A 27 -2.90 3.97 -3.01
C SER A 27 -2.79 3.03 -1.84
N ASP A 28 -3.83 2.26 -1.57
CA ASP A 28 -3.70 1.11 -0.70
C ASP A 28 -2.85 0.02 -1.38
N VAL A 29 -2.03 -0.64 -0.56
CA VAL A 29 -1.21 -1.79 -0.95
C VAL A 29 -1.52 -2.93 0.00
N ILE A 30 -1.99 -4.04 -0.58
CA ILE A 30 -2.26 -5.28 0.15
C ILE A 30 -1.20 -6.32 -0.22
N VAL A 31 -0.55 -6.88 0.79
CA VAL A 31 0.40 -7.97 0.65
C VAL A 31 -0.18 -9.22 1.30
N VAL A 32 -0.31 -10.28 0.52
CA VAL A 32 -0.72 -11.60 1.02
C VAL A 32 0.43 -12.57 0.81
N PHE A 33 0.82 -13.30 1.86
CA PHE A 33 1.79 -14.38 1.77
C PHE A 33 1.10 -15.75 1.66
N GLN A 34 1.83 -16.77 1.23
CA GLN A 34 1.30 -18.13 1.02
C GLN A 34 0.74 -18.79 2.29
N ASP A 35 1.19 -18.36 3.47
CA ASP A 35 0.63 -18.77 4.76
C ASP A 35 -0.72 -18.10 5.08
N ARG A 36 -1.35 -17.48 4.07
CA ARG A 36 -2.62 -16.72 4.14
C ARG A 36 -2.51 -15.43 4.94
N SER A 37 -1.32 -15.06 5.40
CA SER A 37 -1.12 -13.84 6.15
C SER A 37 -1.34 -12.62 5.24
N LYS A 38 -2.34 -11.79 5.57
CA LYS A 38 -2.68 -10.53 4.88
C LYS A 38 -2.22 -9.29 5.66
N TRP A 39 -1.73 -8.30 4.93
CA TRP A 39 -1.16 -7.07 5.44
C TRP A 39 -1.55 -5.89 4.56
N ILE A 40 -1.75 -4.72 5.15
CA ILE A 40 -2.16 -3.50 4.44
C ILE A 40 -1.33 -2.29 4.87
N SER A 41 -1.09 -1.39 3.92
CA SER A 41 -0.59 -0.03 4.16
C SER A 41 -1.08 0.90 3.07
N SER A 42 -1.29 2.17 3.41
CA SER A 42 -1.66 3.21 2.47
C SER A 42 -0.42 4.01 2.08
N PHE A 43 -0.01 3.90 0.82
CA PHE A 43 1.15 4.59 0.28
C PHE A 43 0.75 5.97 -0.22
N PHE A 44 1.52 7.00 0.12
CA PHE A 44 1.30 8.38 -0.31
C PHE A 44 2.59 8.91 -0.92
N THR A 45 2.52 9.52 -2.10
CA THR A 45 3.69 10.23 -2.61
C THR A 45 3.95 11.50 -1.81
N TYR A 46 5.20 11.92 -1.67
CA TYR A 46 5.52 13.20 -1.03
C TYR A 46 4.82 14.38 -1.70
N LYS A 47 4.70 14.35 -3.04
CA LYS A 47 3.99 15.38 -3.80
C LYS A 47 2.48 15.33 -3.51
N ASN A 48 1.88 14.15 -3.31
CA ASN A 48 0.49 14.03 -2.90
C ASN A 48 0.21 14.65 -1.53
N ILE A 49 1.10 14.43 -0.55
CA ILE A 49 0.98 15.11 0.75
C ILE A 49 1.03 16.63 0.60
N GLN A 50 1.91 17.16 -0.27
CA GLN A 50 1.96 18.59 -0.54
C GLN A 50 0.67 19.11 -1.18
N THR A 51 0.16 18.41 -2.21
CA THR A 51 -1.09 18.77 -2.90
C THR A 51 -2.28 18.72 -1.94
N LEU A 52 -2.38 17.69 -1.10
CA LEU A 52 -3.42 17.57 -0.07
C LEU A 52 -3.31 18.70 0.97
N ARG A 53 -2.09 19.06 1.39
CA ARG A 53 -1.89 20.17 2.32
C ARG A 53 -2.35 21.50 1.72
N GLU A 54 -2.00 21.79 0.47
CA GLU A 54 -2.42 23.00 -0.24
C GLU A 54 -3.94 23.07 -0.40
N LYS A 55 -4.56 21.95 -0.78
CA LYS A 55 -6.03 21.81 -0.79
C LYS A 55 -6.60 22.12 0.59
N ASN A 56 -6.09 21.48 1.64
CA ASN A 56 -6.58 21.65 3.02
C ASN A 56 -6.40 23.08 3.56
N MET A 57 -5.34 23.79 3.15
CA MET A 57 -5.19 25.22 3.42
C MET A 57 -6.32 26.06 2.78
N SER A 58 -6.73 25.71 1.55
CA SER A 58 -7.77 26.43 0.81
C SER A 58 -9.19 26.09 1.28
N THR A 59 -9.42 24.86 1.77
CA THR A 59 -10.75 24.37 2.18
C THR A 59 -11.00 24.49 3.69
N GLY A 60 -9.96 24.70 4.49
CA GLY A 60 -10.01 24.71 5.94
C GLY A 60 -9.96 23.32 6.60
N GLU A 61 -9.89 22.26 5.80
CA GLU A 61 -9.71 20.88 6.29
C GLU A 61 -8.39 20.72 7.06
N CYS A 62 -8.34 19.72 7.95
CA CYS A 62 -7.18 19.39 8.77
C CYS A 62 -6.51 20.62 9.42
N MET A 63 -7.32 21.47 10.05
CA MET A 63 -6.90 22.72 10.68
C MET A 63 -6.15 23.63 9.69
N ASN A 64 -6.78 23.95 8.55
CA ASN A 64 -6.18 24.74 7.47
C ASN A 64 -4.84 24.16 6.99
N GLY A 65 -4.75 22.83 6.86
CA GLY A 65 -3.52 22.13 6.43
C GLY A 65 -2.38 22.16 7.46
N ALA A 66 -2.66 22.43 8.74
CA ALA A 66 -1.65 22.34 9.80
C ALA A 66 -1.23 20.89 10.10
N TYR A 67 -2.10 19.92 9.80
CA TYR A 67 -1.77 18.51 9.85
C TYR A 67 -2.39 17.75 8.67
N TYR A 68 -1.95 16.51 8.48
CA TYR A 68 -2.61 15.51 7.66
C TYR A 68 -2.44 14.17 8.38
N TRP A 69 -3.44 13.30 8.28
CA TRP A 69 -3.41 12.00 8.93
C TRP A 69 -4.15 10.97 8.09
N SER A 70 -3.56 9.79 8.00
CA SER A 70 -4.16 8.55 7.49
C SER A 70 -3.66 7.42 8.38
N SER A 71 -4.50 6.42 8.62
CA SER A 71 -4.03 5.15 9.18
C SER A 71 -3.04 4.50 8.21
N ASP A 72 -2.08 3.75 8.76
CA ASP A 72 -1.19 2.86 8.02
C ASP A 72 -0.36 3.53 6.91
N MET A 73 -0.06 4.82 7.09
CA MET A 73 0.59 5.66 6.09
C MET A 73 2.07 5.31 5.89
N VAL A 74 2.46 5.16 4.63
CA VAL A 74 3.86 5.10 4.18
C VAL A 74 4.10 6.17 3.14
N LEU A 75 5.15 6.99 3.34
CA LEU A 75 5.57 7.97 2.35
C LEU A 75 6.55 7.35 1.35
N ILE A 76 6.28 7.54 0.07
CA ILE A 76 7.09 7.06 -1.04
C ILE A 76 7.37 8.20 -2.03
N ASP A 77 8.39 8.07 -2.88
CA ASP A 77 8.72 9.10 -3.87
C ASP A 77 7.78 9.08 -5.07
N PHE A 78 7.44 7.91 -5.61
CA PHE A 78 6.39 7.72 -6.61
C PHE A 78 5.78 6.32 -6.50
N ILE A 79 4.57 6.15 -7.02
CA ILE A 79 3.85 4.87 -6.99
C ILE A 79 3.98 4.19 -8.35
N SER A 80 4.59 3.01 -8.35
CA SER A 80 4.56 2.04 -9.44
C SER A 80 4.71 0.64 -8.84
N ARG A 81 4.27 -0.40 -9.56
CA ARG A 81 4.45 -1.80 -9.14
C ARG A 81 5.88 -2.10 -8.70
N LYS A 82 6.84 -1.79 -9.58
CA LYS A 82 8.26 -2.03 -9.34
C LYS A 82 8.74 -1.33 -8.06
N ARG A 83 8.37 -0.06 -7.87
CA ARG A 83 8.81 0.73 -6.72
C ARG A 83 8.19 0.23 -5.41
N VAL A 84 6.91 -0.15 -5.42
CA VAL A 84 6.24 -0.76 -4.27
C VAL A 84 6.91 -2.10 -3.90
N GLU A 85 7.21 -2.94 -4.89
CA GLU A 85 7.94 -4.19 -4.70
C GLU A 85 9.34 -3.98 -4.11
N GLU A 86 10.11 -3.00 -4.61
CA GLU A 86 11.43 -2.62 -4.08
C GLU A 86 11.36 -2.21 -2.59
N VAL A 87 10.34 -1.43 -2.19
CA VAL A 87 10.14 -1.03 -0.79
C VAL A 87 9.78 -2.23 0.08
N ILE A 88 8.85 -3.08 -0.37
CA ILE A 88 8.47 -4.29 0.37
C ILE A 88 9.66 -5.21 0.58
N GLU A 89 10.47 -5.46 -0.45
CA GLU A 89 11.67 -6.29 -0.35
C GLU A 89 12.70 -5.71 0.62
N TYR A 90 12.92 -4.39 0.56
CA TYR A 90 13.79 -3.71 1.51
C TYR A 90 13.30 -3.88 2.95
N LEU A 91 12.00 -3.67 3.21
CA LEU A 91 11.41 -3.81 4.55
C LEU A 91 11.47 -5.24 5.08
N LEU A 92 11.29 -6.24 4.21
CA LEU A 92 11.43 -7.66 4.56
C LEU A 92 12.89 -7.97 4.92
N LYS A 93 13.84 -7.57 4.08
CA LYS A 93 15.28 -7.78 4.32
C LYS A 93 15.78 -7.16 5.64
N GLU A 94 15.21 -6.02 6.02
CA GLU A 94 15.56 -5.28 7.23
C GLU A 94 14.71 -5.68 8.46
N ASP A 95 13.87 -6.72 8.36
CA ASP A 95 12.94 -7.17 9.41
C ASP A 95 12.01 -6.06 9.94
N LYS A 96 11.69 -5.06 9.10
CA LYS A 96 10.84 -3.91 9.42
C LYS A 96 9.42 -4.03 8.89
N PHE A 97 9.14 -5.01 8.04
CA PHE A 97 7.85 -5.16 7.38
C PHE A 97 6.66 -5.12 8.35
N VAL A 98 6.71 -5.91 9.43
CA VAL A 98 5.62 -6.00 10.43
C VAL A 98 5.42 -4.74 11.27
N ASN A 99 6.39 -3.80 11.23
CA ASN A 99 6.29 -2.51 11.91
C ASN A 99 5.69 -1.42 11.01
N VAL A 100 5.74 -1.62 9.70
CA VAL A 100 5.31 -0.65 8.69
C VAL A 100 3.95 -1.01 8.13
N PHE A 101 3.68 -2.29 7.92
CA PHE A 101 2.40 -2.79 7.46
C PHE A 101 1.54 -3.23 8.63
N THR A 102 0.25 -2.92 8.53
CA THR A 102 -0.74 -3.34 9.53
C THR A 102 -1.28 -4.72 9.19
N ARG A 103 -1.35 -5.56 10.23
CA ARG A 103 -1.92 -6.90 10.13
C ARG A 103 -3.41 -6.82 9.84
N TYR A 104 -3.87 -7.52 8.82
CA TYR A 104 -5.30 -7.73 8.54
C TYR A 104 -5.66 -9.20 8.81
N PRO A 105 -6.93 -9.54 9.09
CA PRO A 105 -7.36 -10.93 9.14
C PRO A 105 -6.89 -11.73 7.92
N ASP A 106 -6.43 -12.94 8.20
CA ASP A 106 -5.92 -13.90 7.23
C ASP A 106 -6.95 -14.18 6.14
N VAL A 107 -6.46 -14.52 4.94
CA VAL A 107 -7.32 -14.85 3.80
C VAL A 107 -8.13 -16.11 4.10
N ASN A 108 -9.45 -16.01 3.99
CA ASN A 108 -10.35 -17.15 4.12
C ASN A 108 -10.18 -18.08 2.93
N ALA A 109 -10.23 -19.40 3.14
CA ALA A 109 -10.18 -20.40 2.08
C ALA A 109 -11.30 -20.21 1.02
N ALA A 110 -12.43 -19.61 1.41
CA ALA A 110 -13.50 -19.26 0.48
C ALA A 110 -13.07 -18.22 -0.57
N ASP A 111 -12.04 -17.42 -0.29
CA ASP A 111 -11.55 -16.33 -1.13
C ASP A 111 -10.36 -16.75 -2.02
N ASP A 112 -9.99 -18.04 -2.04
CA ASP A 112 -8.82 -18.54 -2.78
C ASP A 112 -8.89 -18.23 -4.28
N TYR A 113 -10.10 -18.09 -4.83
CA TYR A 113 -10.34 -17.75 -6.24
C TYR A 113 -9.87 -16.34 -6.63
N LEU A 114 -9.56 -15.47 -5.66
CA LEU A 114 -9.00 -14.14 -5.90
C LEU A 114 -7.48 -14.15 -6.14
N TYR A 115 -6.83 -15.29 -5.95
CA TYR A 115 -5.37 -15.43 -6.02
C TYR A 115 -4.97 -16.37 -7.16
N PRO A 116 -3.70 -16.32 -7.61
CA PRO A 116 -3.20 -17.27 -8.61
C PRO A 116 -3.43 -18.72 -8.20
N ILE A 117 -3.65 -19.59 -9.19
CA ILE A 117 -3.82 -21.03 -8.98
C ILE A 117 -2.63 -21.57 -8.17
N SER A 118 -2.93 -22.38 -7.15
CA SER A 118 -1.95 -22.99 -6.25
C SER A 118 -1.09 -22.02 -5.44
N PHE A 119 -1.52 -20.75 -5.30
CA PHE A 119 -0.79 -19.77 -4.49
C PHE A 119 -0.63 -20.21 -3.02
N PHE A 120 -1.67 -20.84 -2.44
CA PHE A 120 -1.70 -21.29 -1.04
C PHE A 120 -1.31 -22.78 -0.83
N ASP A 121 -0.89 -23.51 -1.87
CA ASP A 121 -0.67 -24.97 -1.82
C ASP A 121 0.70 -25.38 -1.23
N SER A 122 1.35 -24.50 -0.46
CA SER A 122 2.70 -24.70 0.10
C SER A 122 2.75 -25.70 1.27
#